data_AF-G3N9B1-F1
#
_entry.id   AF-G3N9B1-F1
#
_cell.length_a   1.000
_cell.length_b   1.000
_cell.length_c   1.000
_cell.angle_alpha   90.00
_cell.angle_beta   90.00
_cell.angle_gamma   90.00
#
_symmetry.space_group_name_H-M   'P 1'
#
loop_
_entity.id
_entity.type
_entity.pdbx_description
1 polymer ?
#
loop_
_entity_poly.entity_id
_entity_poly.type
_entity_poly.pdbx_seq_one_letter_code
_entity_poly.pdbx_strand_id
1 'polypeptide(L)'
;MVRKKGSLILCGAFLFVAWNALLLLYLWGRPPIGRLGEGVGAEPGGKDEWALGRGKGGRVNLAAEVIRLAEEVEIQLETQKELLKQIESHRAVWARQRDAIGIKEDIAESNILATSVGNPEVVVPVLVIACDRVTVKRSLDRLIQYRPSAALYPIIVSQDCGHAETARVIGSYGDQVTHIRQPDLSDIRVRPEHRKFQGYYKIARHYHWALNQVFNTFSHSTVVIVEDDLEVAPDFFEYFRALYPILRADPTLWCVSAWNDNGRDALVDPSKAELLYRTDFFPGLGWMLLKEMWNELEPKWPSAFWDDWMRQPEQRKDRSCIRPEISRTITFGRKGVSLGQFFDQYLRYIKLNTEFVPFTKQDLSYLLKEKYDENFKKEIYGTHLVRIEDLQQGGSLRGAAPYRVQYSTRDSFKVFARNLGVMDDLKSGVPRTGYRGVVNFLYRGQRVFLAPPEGWTKYDVSWS
;
A
#
# COMPACT_ATOMS: atom_id res chain seq x y z
N MET A 1 49.26 -56.53 -15.39
CA MET A 1 48.26 -55.73 -14.64
C MET A 1 47.19 -55.19 -15.59
N VAL A 2 46.24 -56.00 -16.09
CA VAL A 2 44.98 -55.51 -16.72
C VAL A 2 43.93 -56.64 -16.68
N ARG A 3 43.10 -56.70 -15.64
CA ARG A 3 41.81 -57.45 -15.67
C ARG A 3 40.99 -57.11 -14.43
N LYS A 4 40.35 -55.92 -14.41
CA LYS A 4 39.34 -55.54 -13.39
C LYS A 4 38.56 -54.24 -13.72
N LYS A 5 38.32 -53.92 -15.00
CA LYS A 5 37.50 -52.74 -15.40
C LYS A 5 36.18 -53.05 -16.11
N GLY A 6 35.94 -54.30 -16.54
CA GLY A 6 34.67 -54.67 -17.21
C GLY A 6 33.47 -54.84 -16.27
N SER A 7 33.69 -55.29 -15.03
CA SER A 7 32.60 -55.67 -14.11
C SER A 7 31.86 -54.47 -13.48
N LEU A 8 32.53 -53.33 -13.28
CA LEU A 8 31.92 -52.11 -12.74
C LEU A 8 31.02 -51.39 -13.77
N ILE A 9 31.39 -51.43 -15.04
CA ILE A 9 30.60 -50.82 -16.12
C ILE A 9 29.33 -51.63 -16.37
N LEU A 10 29.42 -52.97 -16.33
CA LEU A 10 28.26 -53.86 -16.41
C LEU A 10 27.31 -53.68 -15.21
N CYS A 11 27.84 -53.48 -14.00
CA CYS A 11 27.02 -53.23 -12.82
C CYS A 11 26.32 -51.87 -12.88
N GLY A 12 27.01 -50.83 -13.36
CA GLY A 12 26.41 -49.50 -13.59
C GLY A 12 25.33 -49.51 -14.66
N ALA A 13 25.55 -50.22 -15.77
CA ALA A 13 24.55 -50.38 -16.83
C ALA A 13 23.31 -51.13 -16.34
N PHE A 14 23.49 -52.17 -15.53
CA PHE A 14 22.37 -52.93 -14.96
C PHE A 14 21.54 -52.09 -13.99
N LEU A 15 22.19 -51.30 -13.11
CA LEU A 15 21.50 -50.37 -12.21
C LEU A 15 20.74 -49.27 -12.98
N PHE A 16 21.32 -48.76 -14.06
CA PHE A 16 20.65 -47.77 -14.91
C PHE A 16 19.41 -48.34 -15.59
N VAL A 17 19.49 -49.55 -16.14
CA VAL A 17 18.34 -50.22 -16.78
C VAL A 17 17.26 -50.56 -15.74
N ALA A 18 17.65 -51.08 -14.57
CA ALA A 18 16.71 -51.38 -13.49
C ALA A 18 15.99 -50.12 -12.96
N TRP A 19 16.71 -49.01 -12.83
CA TRP A 19 16.14 -47.72 -12.43
C TRP A 19 15.14 -47.17 -13.46
N ASN A 20 15.47 -47.26 -14.75
CA ASN A 20 14.56 -46.83 -15.81
C ASN A 20 13.34 -47.75 -15.96
N ALA A 21 13.48 -49.06 -15.70
CA ALA A 21 12.35 -49.99 -15.66
C ALA A 21 11.40 -49.70 -14.50
N LEU A 22 11.93 -49.36 -13.31
CA LEU A 22 11.13 -48.92 -12.15
C LEU A 22 10.39 -47.61 -12.43
N LEU A 23 11.05 -46.64 -13.09
CA LEU A 23 10.42 -45.41 -13.56
C LEU A 23 9.29 -45.67 -14.56
N LEU A 24 9.50 -46.59 -15.51
CA LEU A 24 8.47 -46.97 -16.48
C LEU A 24 7.28 -47.64 -15.80
N LEU A 25 7.50 -48.55 -14.84
CA LEU A 25 6.42 -49.18 -14.07
C LEU A 25 5.67 -48.17 -13.20
N TYR A 26 6.38 -47.22 -12.58
CA TYR A 26 5.78 -46.13 -11.82
C TYR A 26 4.92 -45.19 -12.71
N LEU A 27 5.35 -44.96 -13.95
CA LEU A 27 4.60 -44.17 -14.93
C LEU A 27 3.42 -44.94 -15.54
N TRP A 28 3.52 -46.27 -15.65
CA TRP A 28 2.46 -47.15 -16.17
C TRP A 28 1.30 -47.36 -15.18
N GLY A 29 1.55 -47.17 -13.88
CA GLY A 29 0.53 -47.26 -12.83
C GLY A 29 -0.39 -46.05 -12.69
N ARG A 30 -0.24 -45.02 -13.55
CA ARG A 30 -1.12 -43.85 -13.57
C ARG A 30 -2.28 -44.06 -14.55
N PRO A 31 -3.54 -43.71 -14.20
CA PRO A 31 -4.64 -43.74 -15.14
C PRO A 31 -4.38 -42.77 -16.31
N PRO A 32 -4.87 -43.07 -17.53
CA PRO A 32 -4.48 -42.35 -18.73
C PRO A 32 -5.05 -40.93 -18.74
N ILE A 33 -4.16 -39.94 -18.88
CA ILE A 33 -4.53 -38.61 -19.35
C ILE A 33 -4.64 -38.71 -20.87
N GLY A 34 -5.87 -38.62 -21.38
CA GLY A 34 -6.16 -38.58 -22.81
C GLY A 34 -5.55 -37.34 -23.48
N ARG A 35 -4.76 -37.60 -24.53
CA ARG A 35 -4.42 -36.69 -25.65
C ARG A 35 -5.67 -36.53 -26.55
N LEU A 36 -5.89 -35.53 -27.41
CA LEU A 36 -5.07 -34.53 -28.14
C LEU A 36 -6.09 -33.61 -28.86
N GLY A 37 -5.75 -32.33 -29.14
CA GLY A 37 -6.43 -31.55 -30.20
C GLY A 37 -6.36 -30.02 -30.03
N GLU A 38 -5.70 -29.37 -30.98
CA GLU A 38 -5.50 -27.93 -31.25
C GLU A 38 -6.43 -26.86 -30.59
N GLY A 39 -5.82 -25.79 -30.07
CA GLY A 39 -6.45 -24.53 -29.65
C GLY A 39 -5.47 -23.71 -28.78
N VAL A 40 -4.76 -22.71 -29.31
CA VAL A 40 -5.13 -21.28 -29.31
C VAL A 40 -5.88 -20.89 -28.03
N GLY A 41 -5.14 -20.32 -27.08
CA GLY A 41 -5.72 -19.70 -25.90
C GLY A 41 -6.29 -18.32 -26.24
N ALA A 42 -7.61 -18.27 -26.32
CA ALA A 42 -8.42 -17.06 -26.17
C ALA A 42 -9.74 -17.45 -25.45
N GLU A 43 -10.24 -16.52 -24.63
CA GLU A 43 -11.57 -16.45 -23.97
C GLU A 43 -12.75 -16.91 -24.86
N PRO A 44 -14.00 -17.20 -24.40
CA PRO A 44 -14.80 -16.36 -23.48
C PRO A 44 -15.98 -17.05 -22.72
N GLY A 45 -16.83 -16.24 -22.07
CA GLY A 45 -18.15 -16.65 -21.57
C GLY A 45 -19.25 -16.72 -22.65
N GLY A 46 -20.43 -17.20 -22.23
CA GLY A 46 -21.73 -16.93 -22.89
C GLY A 46 -22.42 -18.09 -23.62
N LYS A 47 -23.57 -18.49 -23.04
CA LYS A 47 -24.81 -19.02 -23.65
C LYS A 47 -24.95 -20.49 -24.13
N ASP A 48 -25.92 -21.12 -23.47
CA ASP A 48 -27.10 -21.86 -23.97
C ASP A 48 -27.03 -23.30 -24.56
N GLU A 49 -27.83 -24.13 -23.87
CA GLU A 49 -28.77 -25.18 -24.33
C GLU A 49 -28.33 -26.63 -24.68
N TRP A 50 -28.93 -27.53 -23.88
CA TRP A 50 -29.53 -28.84 -24.17
C TRP A 50 -28.65 -29.97 -24.75
N ALA A 51 -28.30 -30.95 -23.91
CA ALA A 51 -28.70 -32.37 -24.12
C ALA A 51 -28.39 -33.26 -22.90
N LEU A 52 -29.27 -34.25 -22.73
CA LEU A 52 -29.42 -35.20 -21.63
C LEU A 52 -28.17 -36.02 -21.24
N GLY A 53 -27.98 -36.22 -19.93
CA GLY A 53 -27.21 -37.32 -19.35
C GLY A 53 -27.49 -37.47 -17.85
N ARG A 54 -28.31 -38.47 -17.48
CA ARG A 54 -28.76 -38.76 -16.10
C ARG A 54 -27.62 -39.21 -15.18
N GLY A 55 -27.52 -38.62 -13.99
CA GLY A 55 -26.81 -39.16 -12.81
C GLY A 55 -27.11 -38.31 -11.56
N LYS A 56 -27.67 -38.93 -10.52
CA LYS A 56 -28.35 -38.30 -9.37
C LYS A 56 -27.41 -37.56 -8.38
N GLY A 57 -27.82 -36.36 -7.93
CA GLY A 57 -27.51 -35.83 -6.59
C GLY A 57 -27.38 -34.30 -6.46
N GLY A 58 -28.45 -33.62 -6.04
CA GLY A 58 -28.41 -32.26 -5.49
C GLY A 58 -28.84 -31.11 -6.42
N ARG A 59 -30.16 -30.88 -6.54
CA ARG A 59 -30.72 -29.71 -7.24
C ARG A 59 -30.55 -28.49 -6.33
N VAL A 60 -29.58 -27.62 -6.63
CA VAL A 60 -29.47 -26.29 -6.01
C VAL A 60 -30.72 -25.52 -6.41
N ASN A 61 -31.55 -25.16 -5.44
CA ASN A 61 -32.81 -24.47 -5.68
C ASN A 61 -32.50 -22.99 -5.94
N LEU A 62 -32.24 -22.63 -7.19
CA LEU A 62 -31.92 -21.27 -7.63
C LEU A 62 -32.95 -20.24 -7.12
N ALA A 63 -34.22 -20.66 -6.98
CA ALA A 63 -35.27 -19.81 -6.39
C ALA A 63 -35.00 -19.47 -4.91
N ALA A 64 -34.49 -20.43 -4.12
CA ALA A 64 -34.13 -20.19 -2.73
C ALA A 64 -32.91 -19.25 -2.60
N GLU A 65 -31.97 -19.33 -3.55
CA GLU A 65 -30.80 -18.45 -3.57
C GLU A 65 -31.15 -17.02 -3.99
N VAL A 66 -32.07 -16.86 -4.96
CA VAL A 66 -32.62 -15.55 -5.35
C VAL A 66 -33.45 -14.93 -4.23
N ILE A 67 -34.26 -15.72 -3.51
CA ILE A 67 -35.02 -15.24 -2.35
C ILE A 67 -34.07 -14.77 -1.24
N ARG A 68 -33.02 -15.55 -0.95
CA ARG A 68 -32.00 -15.19 0.06
C ARG A 68 -31.26 -13.90 -0.32
N LEU A 69 -30.96 -13.71 -1.60
CA LEU A 69 -30.34 -12.48 -2.11
C LEU A 69 -31.29 -11.29 -2.03
N ALA A 70 -32.58 -11.48 -2.32
CA ALA A 70 -33.58 -10.43 -2.17
C ALA A 70 -33.74 -10.01 -0.70
N GLU A 71 -33.78 -10.97 0.23
CA GLU A 71 -33.82 -10.70 1.67
C GLU A 71 -32.55 -9.98 2.16
N GLU A 72 -31.35 -10.38 1.68
CA GLU A 72 -30.08 -9.69 1.99
C GLU A 72 -30.09 -8.23 1.48
N VAL A 73 -30.62 -8.00 0.28
CA VAL A 73 -30.75 -6.64 -0.30
C VAL A 73 -31.75 -5.79 0.49
N GLU A 74 -32.87 -6.37 0.92
CA GLU A 74 -33.90 -5.66 1.68
C GLU A 74 -33.38 -5.26 3.07
N ILE A 75 -32.62 -6.13 3.74
CA ILE A 75 -31.94 -5.82 5.00
C ILE A 75 -30.90 -4.70 4.81
N GLN A 76 -30.12 -4.74 3.72
CA GLN A 76 -29.17 -3.66 3.42
C GLN A 76 -29.87 -2.34 3.12
N LEU A 77 -31.01 -2.37 2.43
CA LEU A 77 -31.80 -1.19 2.13
C LEU A 77 -32.36 -0.53 3.40
N GLU A 78 -32.88 -1.33 4.34
CA GLU A 78 -33.35 -0.81 5.63
C GLU A 78 -32.19 -0.24 6.48
N THR A 79 -31.02 -0.88 6.44
CA THR A 79 -29.81 -0.36 7.09
C THR A 79 -29.39 0.98 6.48
N GLN A 80 -29.45 1.13 5.15
CA GLN A 80 -29.16 2.39 4.47
C GLN A 80 -30.17 3.49 4.80
N LYS A 81 -31.46 3.16 4.93
CA LYS A 81 -32.48 4.12 5.36
C LYS A 81 -32.26 4.62 6.79
N GLU A 82 -31.85 3.73 7.69
CA GLU A 82 -31.56 4.11 9.08
C GLU A 82 -30.30 5.00 9.16
N LEU A 83 -29.26 4.67 8.38
CA LEU A 83 -28.07 5.52 8.23
C LEU A 83 -28.42 6.92 7.67
N LEU A 84 -29.31 7.02 6.68
CA LEU A 84 -29.77 8.30 6.16
C LEU A 84 -30.50 9.14 7.22
N LYS A 85 -31.35 8.51 8.05
CA LYS A 85 -32.00 9.20 9.18
C LYS A 85 -30.99 9.68 10.23
N GLN A 86 -29.94 8.90 10.51
CA GLN A 86 -28.86 9.32 11.40
C GLN A 86 -28.05 10.48 10.82
N ILE A 87 -27.79 10.49 9.51
CA ILE A 87 -27.12 11.61 8.84
C ILE A 87 -27.98 12.87 8.87
N GLU A 88 -29.29 12.76 8.65
CA GLU A 88 -30.22 13.89 8.74
C GLU A 88 -30.33 14.44 10.17
N SER A 89 -30.38 13.56 11.18
CA SER A 89 -30.42 13.99 12.58
C SER A 89 -29.13 14.70 13.00
N HIS A 90 -27.97 14.21 12.53
CA HIS A 90 -26.69 14.87 12.73
C HIS A 90 -26.63 16.20 11.97
N ARG A 91 -27.16 16.29 10.74
CA ARG A 91 -27.21 17.55 9.98
C ARG A 91 -28.01 18.64 10.71
N ALA A 92 -29.10 18.28 11.39
CA ALA A 92 -29.89 19.21 12.21
C ALA A 92 -29.15 19.68 13.48
N VAL A 93 -28.29 18.85 14.07
CA VAL A 93 -27.41 19.22 15.19
C VAL A 93 -26.28 20.14 14.71
N TRP A 94 -25.71 19.85 13.54
CA TRP A 94 -24.64 20.64 12.93
C TRP A 94 -25.14 22.03 12.47
N ALA A 95 -26.39 22.15 12.01
CA ALA A 95 -27.01 23.43 11.70
C ALA A 95 -27.14 24.32 12.95
N ARG A 96 -27.58 23.75 14.08
CA ARG A 96 -27.69 24.48 15.36
C ARG A 96 -26.34 24.91 15.93
N GLN A 97 -25.29 24.10 15.75
CA GLN A 97 -23.92 24.50 16.13
C GLN A 97 -23.36 25.60 15.23
N ARG A 98 -23.74 25.60 13.94
CA ARG A 98 -23.34 26.64 12.98
C ARG A 98 -24.01 27.98 13.27
N ASP A 99 -25.25 27.99 13.76
CA ASP A 99 -25.94 29.21 14.19
C ASP A 99 -25.44 29.72 15.56
N ALA A 100 -24.93 28.84 16.43
CA ALA A 100 -24.34 29.20 17.73
C ALA A 100 -22.92 29.78 17.61
N ILE A 101 -22.19 29.45 16.54
CA ILE A 101 -20.88 30.00 16.20
C ILE A 101 -21.14 31.00 15.07
N GLY A 102 -21.56 32.22 15.42
CA GLY A 102 -21.94 33.25 14.45
C GLY A 102 -20.80 33.66 13.51
N ILE A 103 -20.57 32.89 12.44
CA ILE A 103 -19.69 33.24 11.34
C ILE A 103 -20.57 33.96 10.30
N LYS A 104 -20.54 35.30 10.35
CA LYS A 104 -20.91 36.11 9.21
C LYS A 104 -19.72 36.17 8.26
N GLU A 105 -19.91 35.75 7.01
CA GLU A 105 -18.98 36.03 5.91
C GLU A 105 -19.10 37.52 5.56
N ASP A 106 -18.12 38.32 5.95
CA ASP A 106 -17.88 39.63 5.36
C ASP A 106 -16.48 39.64 4.73
N ILE A 107 -16.47 39.72 3.40
CA ILE A 107 -15.28 39.93 2.57
C ILE A 107 -14.85 41.39 2.75
N ALA A 108 -13.68 41.61 3.33
CA ALA A 108 -13.01 42.92 3.26
C ALA A 108 -11.49 42.76 3.24
N GLU A 109 -10.91 43.16 2.11
CA GLU A 109 -9.48 43.46 1.98
C GLU A 109 -9.05 44.50 3.02
N SER A 110 -8.02 44.22 3.81
CA SER A 110 -7.10 45.26 4.26
C SER A 110 -5.76 44.68 4.71
N ASN A 111 -4.72 45.39 4.26
CA ASN A 111 -3.31 45.15 4.48
C ASN A 111 -2.87 45.52 5.91
N ILE A 112 -1.91 44.75 6.42
CA ILE A 112 -0.85 45.11 7.40
C ILE A 112 -1.30 45.34 8.87
N LEU A 113 -0.99 44.36 9.74
CA LEU A 113 0.06 44.50 10.76
C LEU A 113 0.41 43.11 11.32
N ALA A 114 1.69 42.75 11.28
CA ALA A 114 2.20 41.53 11.90
C ALA A 114 2.10 41.64 13.43
N THR A 115 1.24 40.82 14.02
CA THR A 115 1.35 40.38 15.41
C THR A 115 1.33 38.86 15.42
N SER A 116 2.46 38.29 15.83
CA SER A 116 2.72 36.86 15.95
C SER A 116 1.88 36.24 17.07
N VAL A 117 0.58 36.06 16.82
CA VAL A 117 -0.20 35.08 17.58
C VAL A 117 0.17 33.73 16.97
N GLY A 118 1.11 33.04 17.60
CA GLY A 118 1.54 31.71 17.18
C GLY A 118 0.32 30.83 17.01
N ASN A 119 0.10 30.32 15.79
CA ASN A 119 -0.88 29.27 15.56
C ASN A 119 -0.61 28.16 16.59
N PRO A 120 -1.63 27.68 17.33
CA PRO A 120 -1.41 26.62 18.30
C PRO A 120 -0.73 25.44 17.61
N GLU A 121 0.42 25.01 18.13
CA GLU A 121 1.20 23.93 17.53
C GLU A 121 0.35 22.66 17.47
N VAL A 122 0.11 22.18 16.26
CA VAL A 122 -0.73 21.00 16.04
C VAL A 122 -0.08 19.76 16.65
N VAL A 123 -0.84 18.98 17.42
CA VAL A 123 -0.39 17.68 17.93
C VAL A 123 -0.57 16.63 16.85
N VAL A 124 0.49 15.90 16.52
CA VAL A 124 0.52 14.83 15.52
C VAL A 124 0.87 13.52 16.22
N PRO A 125 -0.10 12.76 16.73
CA PRO A 125 0.16 11.49 17.39
C PRO A 125 0.78 10.47 16.41
N VAL A 126 1.63 9.59 16.95
CA VAL A 126 2.09 8.39 16.24
C VAL A 126 1.33 7.18 16.77
N LEU A 127 0.53 6.56 15.92
CA LEU A 127 -0.16 5.30 16.22
C LEU A 127 0.72 4.14 15.77
N VAL A 128 1.22 3.37 16.73
CA VAL A 128 1.95 2.12 16.49
C VAL A 128 0.99 0.94 16.52
N ILE A 129 0.88 0.20 15.43
CA ILE A 129 0.08 -1.03 15.31
C ILE A 129 0.96 -2.22 15.68
N ALA A 130 0.67 -2.88 16.81
CA ALA A 130 1.43 -4.01 17.34
C ALA A 130 0.55 -5.24 17.61
N CYS A 131 1.16 -6.42 17.71
CA CYS A 131 0.44 -7.67 17.99
C CYS A 131 1.30 -8.58 18.91
N ASP A 132 2.10 -9.46 18.31
CA ASP A 132 2.78 -10.57 18.98
C ASP A 132 4.30 -10.58 18.79
N ARG A 133 4.86 -9.48 18.28
CA ARG A 133 6.30 -9.36 18.02
C ARG A 133 6.98 -8.50 19.08
N VAL A 134 7.82 -9.13 19.92
CA VAL A 134 8.66 -8.41 20.91
C VAL A 134 9.65 -7.44 20.26
N THR A 135 9.93 -7.62 18.96
CA THR A 135 10.75 -6.71 18.16
C THR A 135 10.12 -5.33 17.95
N VAL A 136 8.86 -5.10 18.36
CA VAL A 136 8.27 -3.74 18.50
C VAL A 136 9.21 -2.80 19.26
N LYS A 137 10.03 -3.34 20.18
CA LYS A 137 11.11 -2.63 20.86
C LYS A 137 11.97 -1.82 19.89
N ARG A 138 12.40 -2.41 18.76
CA ARG A 138 13.26 -1.76 17.76
C ARG A 138 12.56 -0.55 17.13
N SER A 139 11.26 -0.66 16.85
CA SER A 139 10.46 0.44 16.31
C SER A 139 10.32 1.57 17.34
N LEU A 140 9.93 1.23 18.57
CA LEU A 140 9.73 2.19 19.67
C LEU A 140 11.02 2.90 20.07
N ASP A 141 12.15 2.18 20.15
CA ASP A 141 13.46 2.78 20.46
C ASP A 141 13.78 3.92 19.48
N ARG A 142 13.53 3.72 18.18
CA ARG A 142 13.82 4.71 17.12
C ARG A 142 12.82 5.86 17.10
N LEU A 143 11.54 5.56 17.28
CA LEU A 143 10.50 6.59 17.41
C LEU A 143 10.81 7.51 18.60
N ILE A 144 11.16 6.95 19.76
CA ILE A 144 11.47 7.74 20.95
C ILE A 144 12.79 8.49 20.78
N GLN A 145 13.82 7.86 20.20
CA GLN A 145 15.12 8.50 19.98
C GLN A 145 15.02 9.76 19.12
N TYR A 146 14.22 9.73 18.04
CA TYR A 146 14.10 10.86 17.11
C TYR A 146 12.92 11.78 17.41
N ARG A 147 12.11 11.49 18.44
CA ARG A 147 10.96 12.31 18.81
C ARG A 147 11.41 13.66 19.37
N PRO A 148 11.07 14.80 18.73
CA PRO A 148 11.51 16.11 19.19
C PRO A 148 10.71 16.62 20.41
N SER A 149 9.46 16.18 20.59
CA SER A 149 8.61 16.58 21.71
C SER A 149 7.55 15.52 22.00
N ALA A 150 7.45 15.08 23.26
CA ALA A 150 6.41 14.14 23.69
C ALA A 150 5.00 14.75 23.64
N ALA A 151 4.89 16.06 23.90
CA ALA A 151 3.62 16.79 23.85
C ALA A 151 3.10 16.94 22.41
N LEU A 152 3.99 17.22 21.45
CA LEU A 152 3.60 17.41 20.05
C LEU A 152 3.43 16.09 19.30
N TYR A 153 4.10 15.03 19.74
CA TYR A 153 4.10 13.72 19.09
C TYR A 153 3.89 12.59 20.11
N PRO A 154 2.73 12.54 20.78
CA PRO A 154 2.41 11.44 21.68
C PRO A 154 2.42 10.12 20.90
N ILE A 155 3.02 9.08 21.47
CA ILE A 155 3.09 7.75 20.86
C ILE A 155 2.01 6.89 21.50
N ILE A 156 1.05 6.41 20.70
CA ILE A 156 -0.02 5.52 21.10
C ILE A 156 0.31 4.15 20.52
N VAL A 157 0.51 3.14 21.37
CA VAL A 157 0.73 1.75 20.94
C VAL A 157 -0.57 0.98 21.10
N SER A 158 -1.16 0.61 19.98
CA SER A 158 -2.35 -0.23 19.92
C SER A 158 -1.93 -1.69 19.71
N GLN A 159 -2.12 -2.51 20.74
CA GLN A 159 -1.75 -3.92 20.73
C GLN A 159 -2.97 -4.83 20.51
N ASP A 160 -2.94 -5.67 19.48
CA ASP A 160 -3.86 -6.80 19.29
C ASP A 160 -3.26 -8.11 19.86
N CYS A 161 -3.90 -9.25 19.61
CA CYS A 161 -3.39 -10.61 19.79
C CYS A 161 -3.21 -11.07 21.25
N GLY A 162 -3.25 -10.15 22.23
CA GLY A 162 -3.14 -10.49 23.65
C GLY A 162 -1.78 -11.09 24.04
N HIS A 163 -0.73 -10.86 23.25
CA HIS A 163 0.58 -11.47 23.48
C HIS A 163 1.27 -10.84 24.70
N ALA A 164 1.42 -11.62 25.78
CA ALA A 164 1.90 -11.14 27.07
C ALA A 164 3.34 -10.61 27.05
N GLU A 165 4.23 -11.23 26.26
CA GLU A 165 5.62 -10.76 26.17
C GLU A 165 5.73 -9.41 25.47
N THR A 166 5.03 -9.25 24.35
CA THR A 166 4.94 -7.95 23.66
C THR A 166 4.32 -6.89 24.56
N ALA A 167 3.28 -7.25 25.33
CA ALA A 167 2.66 -6.35 26.29
C ALA A 167 3.64 -5.88 27.38
N ARG A 168 4.50 -6.78 27.88
CA ARG A 168 5.57 -6.45 28.85
C ARG A 168 6.62 -5.53 28.24
N VAL A 169 7.03 -5.80 26.99
CA VAL A 169 7.97 -4.94 26.26
C VAL A 169 7.39 -3.54 26.11
N ILE A 170 6.18 -3.39 25.60
CA ILE A 170 5.52 -2.08 25.46
C ILE A 170 5.36 -1.40 26.84
N GLY A 171 4.93 -2.13 27.86
CA GLY A 171 4.74 -1.60 29.22
C GLY A 171 6.03 -1.08 29.86
N SER A 172 7.19 -1.62 29.48
CA SER A 172 8.50 -1.19 30.00
C SER A 172 8.90 0.23 29.61
N TYR A 173 8.27 0.82 28.59
CA TYR A 173 8.49 2.22 28.19
C TYR A 173 7.79 3.25 29.08
N GLY A 174 6.91 2.81 29.99
CA GLY A 174 6.27 3.70 30.96
C GLY A 174 5.46 4.81 30.31
N ASP A 175 5.69 6.05 30.76
CA ASP A 175 5.01 7.28 30.32
C ASP A 175 5.44 7.77 28.93
N GLN A 176 6.49 7.18 28.33
CA GLN A 176 6.93 7.53 26.99
C GLN A 176 5.88 7.17 25.92
N VAL A 177 4.99 6.22 26.22
CA VAL A 177 3.95 5.71 25.31
C VAL A 177 2.60 5.52 26.03
N THR A 178 1.50 5.63 25.29
CA THR A 178 0.17 5.21 25.75
C THR A 178 -0.14 3.83 25.18
N HIS A 179 -0.25 2.82 26.04
CA HIS A 179 -0.54 1.44 25.62
C HIS A 179 -2.04 1.13 25.72
N ILE A 180 -2.69 0.92 24.57
CA ILE A 180 -4.09 0.50 24.46
C ILE A 180 -4.16 -0.92 23.87
N ARG A 181 -5.19 -1.68 24.25
CA ARG A 181 -5.36 -3.09 23.85
C ARG A 181 -6.67 -3.28 23.11
N GLN A 182 -6.60 -3.88 21.93
CA GLN A 182 -7.79 -4.25 21.17
C GLN A 182 -8.62 -5.24 22.04
N PRO A 183 -9.93 -4.98 22.26
CA PRO A 183 -10.72 -5.72 23.24
C PRO A 183 -11.30 -7.05 22.71
N ASP A 184 -11.57 -7.15 21.42
CA ASP A 184 -12.13 -8.33 20.76
C ASP A 184 -11.05 -9.19 20.11
N LEU A 185 -10.55 -10.17 20.87
CA LEU A 185 -9.57 -11.16 20.42
C LEU A 185 -10.20 -12.41 19.80
N SER A 186 -11.53 -12.43 19.63
CA SER A 186 -12.24 -13.60 19.09
C SER A 186 -11.84 -13.90 17.64
N ASP A 187 -12.06 -15.14 17.23
CA ASP A 187 -11.90 -15.52 15.84
C ASP A 187 -13.02 -14.95 14.96
N ILE A 188 -12.62 -14.44 13.80
CA ILE A 188 -13.56 -13.88 12.82
C ILE A 188 -14.05 -15.01 11.94
N ARG A 189 -15.38 -15.18 11.85
CA ARG A 189 -16.00 -16.14 10.94
C ARG A 189 -15.74 -15.70 9.49
N VAL A 190 -14.95 -16.49 8.77
CA VAL A 190 -14.62 -16.25 7.35
C VAL A 190 -15.21 -17.34 6.46
N ARG A 191 -15.36 -17.02 5.17
CA ARG A 191 -15.76 -18.01 4.15
C ARG A 191 -14.68 -19.11 4.02
N PRO A 192 -15.04 -20.35 3.61
CA PRO A 192 -14.08 -21.45 3.49
C PRO A 192 -12.82 -21.11 2.67
N GLU A 193 -12.98 -20.39 1.56
CA GLU A 193 -11.91 -19.92 0.69
C GLU A 193 -10.94 -18.93 1.36
N HIS A 194 -11.38 -18.26 2.43
CA HIS A 194 -10.63 -17.24 3.16
C HIS A 194 -10.02 -17.74 4.48
N ARG A 195 -10.14 -19.03 4.81
CA ARG A 195 -9.56 -19.60 6.05
C ARG A 195 -8.07 -19.30 6.20
N LYS A 196 -7.29 -19.39 5.12
CA LYS A 196 -5.85 -19.06 5.13
C LYS A 196 -5.54 -17.56 5.31
N PHE A 197 -6.55 -16.70 5.21
CA PHE A 197 -6.42 -15.25 5.28
C PHE A 197 -6.98 -14.65 6.58
N GLN A 198 -7.29 -15.47 7.58
CA GLN A 198 -7.85 -15.02 8.86
C GLN A 198 -7.02 -13.91 9.52
N GLY A 199 -5.69 -13.93 9.37
CA GLY A 199 -4.81 -12.84 9.85
C GLY A 199 -5.15 -11.48 9.23
N TYR A 200 -5.49 -11.42 7.95
CA TYR A 200 -5.88 -10.15 7.28
C TYR A 200 -7.20 -9.59 7.79
N TYR A 201 -8.12 -10.46 8.21
CA TYR A 201 -9.36 -10.05 8.87
C TYR A 201 -9.09 -9.44 10.25
N LYS A 202 -8.19 -10.07 11.03
CA LYS A 202 -7.78 -9.55 12.35
C LYS A 202 -7.07 -8.20 12.22
N ILE A 203 -6.16 -8.06 11.23
CA ILE A 203 -5.50 -6.79 10.91
C ILE A 203 -6.54 -5.70 10.60
N ALA A 204 -7.50 -5.95 9.70
CA ALA A 204 -8.50 -4.96 9.34
C ALA A 204 -9.37 -4.54 10.54
N ARG A 205 -9.79 -5.49 11.38
CA ARG A 205 -10.50 -5.22 12.64
C ARG A 205 -9.66 -4.36 13.60
N HIS A 206 -8.36 -4.65 13.72
CA HIS A 206 -7.45 -3.94 14.61
C HIS A 206 -7.22 -2.49 14.14
N TYR A 207 -6.92 -2.28 12.86
CA TYR A 207 -6.79 -0.95 12.27
C TYR A 207 -8.05 -0.10 12.50
N HIS A 208 -9.23 -0.66 12.24
CA HIS A 208 -10.50 0.03 12.48
C HIS A 208 -10.64 0.49 13.93
N TRP A 209 -10.46 -0.43 14.88
CA TRP A 209 -10.58 -0.10 16.30
C TRP A 209 -9.54 0.93 16.74
N ALA A 210 -8.28 0.78 16.32
CA ALA A 210 -7.18 1.65 16.69
C ALA A 210 -7.35 3.09 16.16
N LEU A 211 -7.78 3.24 14.91
CA LEU A 211 -8.06 4.55 14.33
C LEU A 211 -9.27 5.22 15.00
N ASN A 212 -10.30 4.46 15.37
CA ASN A 212 -11.41 4.96 16.18
C ASN A 212 -10.96 5.44 17.56
N GLN A 213 -10.02 4.75 18.21
CA GLN A 213 -9.45 5.26 19.45
C GLN A 213 -8.78 6.62 19.22
N VAL A 214 -7.96 6.76 18.19
CA VAL A 214 -7.25 8.02 17.90
C VAL A 214 -8.19 9.18 17.59
N PHE A 215 -9.16 8.97 16.69
CA PHE A 215 -10.01 10.05 16.19
C PHE A 215 -11.24 10.34 17.05
N ASN A 216 -11.80 9.32 17.71
CA ASN A 216 -13.06 9.45 18.46
C ASN A 216 -12.82 9.48 19.98
N THR A 217 -11.92 8.65 20.51
CA THR A 217 -11.60 8.64 21.95
C THR A 217 -10.61 9.74 22.31
N PHE A 218 -9.42 9.73 21.68
CA PHE A 218 -8.37 10.73 21.92
C PHE A 218 -8.63 12.07 21.21
N SER A 219 -9.62 12.12 20.30
CA SER A 219 -10.07 13.34 19.62
C SER A 219 -8.97 14.08 18.84
N HIS A 220 -7.96 13.36 18.34
CA HIS A 220 -6.95 13.95 17.46
C HIS A 220 -7.53 14.29 16.08
N SER A 221 -6.97 15.29 15.40
CA SER A 221 -7.38 15.70 14.05
C SER A 221 -6.57 15.02 12.94
N THR A 222 -5.41 14.44 13.28
CA THR A 222 -4.52 13.73 12.38
C THR A 222 -3.75 12.65 13.14
N VAL A 223 -3.12 11.73 12.42
CA VAL A 223 -2.27 10.68 12.99
C VAL A 223 -1.26 10.20 11.97
N VAL A 224 -0.06 9.84 12.43
CA VAL A 224 0.92 9.07 11.66
C VAL A 224 0.88 7.61 12.11
N ILE A 225 0.56 6.70 11.20
CA ILE A 225 0.45 5.27 11.47
C ILE A 225 1.76 4.55 11.13
N VAL A 226 2.26 3.74 12.05
CA VAL A 226 3.51 2.96 11.95
C VAL A 226 3.23 1.53 12.38
N GLU A 227 3.64 0.52 11.61
CA GLU A 227 3.57 -0.89 12.06
C GLU A 227 4.78 -1.24 12.94
N ASP A 228 4.61 -2.21 13.85
CA ASP A 228 5.63 -2.62 14.84
C ASP A 228 6.93 -3.19 14.24
N ASP A 229 6.96 -3.44 12.93
CA ASP A 229 8.15 -3.88 12.20
C ASP A 229 8.84 -2.80 11.37
N LEU A 230 8.47 -1.53 11.58
CA LEU A 230 9.09 -0.39 10.91
C LEU A 230 10.14 0.30 11.79
N GLU A 231 11.27 0.63 11.20
CA GLU A 231 12.28 1.54 11.76
C GLU A 231 12.21 2.88 11.01
N VAL A 232 12.26 3.99 11.77
CA VAL A 232 12.10 5.36 11.25
C VAL A 232 13.44 6.08 11.07
N ALA A 233 13.50 7.00 10.11
CA ALA A 233 14.64 7.85 9.82
C ALA A 233 14.80 9.00 10.83
N PRO A 234 16.00 9.63 10.93
CA PRO A 234 16.24 10.75 11.85
C PRO A 234 15.34 11.98 11.63
N ASP A 235 14.90 12.20 10.39
CA ASP A 235 14.04 13.31 9.98
C ASP A 235 12.55 12.93 9.87
N PHE A 236 12.13 11.75 10.39
CA PHE A 236 10.76 11.26 10.27
C PHE A 236 9.71 12.25 10.80
N PHE A 237 9.93 12.82 11.99
CA PHE A 237 9.00 13.79 12.59
C PHE A 237 9.03 15.15 11.88
N GLU A 238 10.21 15.56 11.40
CA GLU A 238 10.43 16.78 10.63
C GLU A 238 9.68 16.72 9.28
N TYR A 239 9.77 15.57 8.60
CA TYR A 239 9.06 15.26 7.35
C TYR A 239 7.55 15.41 7.49
N PHE A 240 6.96 14.74 8.48
CA PHE A 240 5.51 14.80 8.69
C PHE A 240 5.03 16.17 9.17
N ARG A 241 5.81 16.87 10.00
CA ARG A 241 5.48 18.23 10.45
C ARG A 241 5.38 19.19 9.27
N ALA A 242 6.35 19.15 8.36
CA ALA A 242 6.39 20.04 7.21
C ALA A 242 5.28 19.74 6.18
N LEU A 243 4.85 18.48 6.07
CA LEU A 243 3.86 18.06 5.08
C LEU A 243 2.41 18.07 5.58
N TYR A 244 2.18 18.10 6.89
CA TYR A 244 0.85 18.30 7.45
C TYR A 244 0.10 19.51 6.86
N PRO A 245 0.68 20.73 6.78
CA PRO A 245 -0.03 21.87 6.19
C PRO A 245 -0.34 21.69 4.70
N ILE A 246 0.53 21.01 3.94
CA ILE A 246 0.28 20.70 2.53
C ILE A 246 -0.89 19.73 2.40
N LEU A 247 -0.92 18.65 3.19
CA LEU A 247 -2.01 17.67 3.22
C LEU A 247 -3.36 18.31 3.63
N ARG A 248 -3.34 19.27 4.56
CA ARG A 248 -4.55 20.01 4.97
C ARG A 248 -5.06 20.97 3.91
N ALA A 249 -4.16 21.60 3.15
CA ALA A 249 -4.51 22.64 2.19
C ALA A 249 -4.98 22.08 0.84
N ASP A 250 -4.48 20.92 0.42
CA ASP A 250 -4.77 20.34 -0.89
C ASP A 250 -5.76 19.15 -0.78
N PRO A 251 -7.05 19.31 -1.12
CA PRO A 251 -8.05 18.24 -1.04
C PRO A 251 -7.83 17.11 -2.06
N THR A 252 -6.92 17.30 -3.01
CA THR A 252 -6.52 16.26 -3.96
C THR A 252 -5.42 15.34 -3.38
N LEU A 253 -4.94 15.65 -2.18
CA LEU A 253 -4.17 14.74 -1.35
C LEU A 253 -5.07 14.05 -0.33
N TRP A 254 -4.70 12.82 0.03
CA TRP A 254 -5.38 12.07 1.09
C TRP A 254 -4.44 11.40 2.08
N CYS A 255 -3.13 11.36 1.78
CA CYS A 255 -2.13 10.88 2.71
C CYS A 255 -0.74 11.47 2.43
N VAL A 256 0.16 11.30 3.39
CA VAL A 256 1.60 11.44 3.21
C VAL A 256 2.20 10.11 3.63
N SER A 257 3.05 9.49 2.81
CA SER A 257 3.75 8.26 3.17
C SER A 257 5.25 8.52 3.29
N ALA A 258 5.89 7.83 4.21
CA ALA A 258 7.33 7.78 4.39
C ALA A 258 8.01 6.78 3.45
N TRP A 259 7.25 6.05 2.63
CA TRP A 259 7.74 4.93 1.84
C TRP A 259 7.85 5.24 0.34
N ASN A 260 8.98 4.86 -0.25
CA ASN A 260 9.16 4.74 -1.69
C ASN A 260 9.19 3.25 -2.07
N ASP A 261 8.15 2.76 -2.78
CA ASP A 261 8.08 1.37 -3.24
C ASP A 261 9.27 0.95 -4.12
N ASN A 262 9.83 1.89 -4.89
CA ASN A 262 11.03 1.70 -5.71
C ASN A 262 12.29 2.28 -5.03
N GLY A 263 12.26 2.46 -3.71
CA GLY A 263 13.28 3.15 -2.92
C GLY A 263 14.56 2.37 -2.64
N ARG A 264 15.00 1.49 -3.55
CA ARG A 264 16.24 0.72 -3.39
C ARG A 264 17.46 1.59 -3.67
N ASP A 265 18.61 1.29 -3.07
CA ASP A 265 19.87 2.05 -3.23
C ASP A 265 20.21 2.40 -4.70
N ALA A 266 20.01 1.45 -5.62
CA ALA A 266 20.34 1.66 -7.04
C ALA A 266 19.28 2.48 -7.82
N LEU A 267 18.12 2.74 -7.23
CA LEU A 267 16.95 3.35 -7.85
C LEU A 267 16.59 4.73 -7.29
N VAL A 268 17.34 5.21 -6.30
CA VAL A 268 17.15 6.53 -5.67
C VAL A 268 18.39 7.38 -5.83
N ASP A 269 18.21 8.70 -5.90
CA ASP A 269 19.31 9.64 -5.87
C ASP A 269 19.73 9.95 -4.43
N PRO A 270 20.90 9.45 -3.96
CA PRO A 270 21.36 9.69 -2.59
C PRO A 270 21.65 11.16 -2.31
N SER A 271 21.88 11.99 -3.34
CA SER A 271 22.16 13.43 -3.19
C SER A 271 20.89 14.29 -3.10
N LYS A 272 19.71 13.66 -3.20
CA LYS A 272 18.41 14.33 -3.24
C LYS A 272 17.46 13.82 -2.16
N ALA A 273 17.97 13.72 -0.93
CA ALA A 273 17.17 13.28 0.22
C ALA A 273 15.94 14.20 0.45
N GLU A 274 16.03 15.47 0.08
CA GLU A 274 14.96 16.47 0.17
C GLU A 274 13.86 16.33 -0.88
N LEU A 275 14.08 15.56 -1.94
CA LEU A 275 13.16 15.52 -3.07
C LEU A 275 11.91 14.68 -2.74
N LEU A 276 10.74 15.31 -2.87
CA LEU A 276 9.43 14.70 -2.64
C LEU A 276 8.58 14.70 -3.92
N TYR A 277 7.63 13.78 -3.98
CA TYR A 277 6.77 13.54 -5.14
C TYR A 277 5.33 13.32 -4.73
N ARG A 278 4.40 13.53 -5.67
CA ARG A 278 3.06 12.95 -5.60
C ARG A 278 3.05 11.54 -6.16
N THR A 279 2.17 10.69 -5.65
CA THR A 279 1.91 9.35 -6.17
C THR A 279 0.43 8.98 -6.03
N ASP A 280 -0.13 8.33 -7.04
CA ASP A 280 -1.49 7.80 -7.03
C ASP A 280 -1.54 6.39 -6.41
N PHE A 281 -0.39 5.76 -6.19
CA PHE A 281 -0.31 4.49 -5.47
C PHE A 281 -0.29 4.76 -3.97
N PHE A 282 -1.23 4.21 -3.20
CA PHE A 282 -1.19 4.30 -1.74
C PHE A 282 -0.12 3.36 -1.16
N PRO A 283 0.99 3.90 -0.61
CA PRO A 283 2.12 3.04 -0.19
C PRO A 283 1.94 2.48 1.22
N GLY A 284 1.30 3.23 2.13
CA GLY A 284 1.23 2.89 3.55
C GLY A 284 2.60 3.05 4.24
N LEU A 285 3.01 2.03 5.01
CA LEU A 285 4.35 1.84 5.58
C LEU A 285 4.97 3.10 6.23
N GLY A 286 4.27 3.65 7.23
CA GLY A 286 4.59 4.95 7.84
C GLY A 286 3.84 6.05 7.10
N TRP A 287 2.60 6.34 7.49
CA TRP A 287 1.75 7.25 6.72
C TRP A 287 0.85 8.12 7.58
N MET A 288 0.59 9.34 7.13
CA MET A 288 -0.26 10.32 7.79
C MET A 288 -1.67 10.30 7.22
N LEU A 289 -2.66 10.37 8.11
CA LEU A 289 -4.08 10.43 7.80
C LEU A 289 -4.74 11.60 8.54
N LEU A 290 -5.72 12.24 7.89
CA LEU A 290 -6.58 13.26 8.50
C LEU A 290 -7.89 12.65 9.00
N LYS A 291 -8.47 13.22 10.05
CA LYS A 291 -9.76 12.77 10.61
C LYS A 291 -10.89 12.82 9.58
N GLU A 292 -10.89 13.84 8.73
CA GLU A 292 -11.88 13.99 7.66
C GLU A 292 -11.85 12.81 6.68
N MET A 293 -10.66 12.28 6.40
CA MET A 293 -10.49 11.11 5.57
C MET A 293 -10.93 9.83 6.29
N TRP A 294 -10.64 9.71 7.59
CA TRP A 294 -11.14 8.59 8.38
C TRP A 294 -12.67 8.54 8.41
N ASN A 295 -13.33 9.69 8.59
CA ASN A 295 -14.80 9.79 8.54
C ASN A 295 -15.39 9.33 7.20
N GLU A 296 -14.64 9.42 6.10
CA GLU A 296 -15.06 8.88 4.79
C GLU A 296 -14.86 7.36 4.71
N LEU A 297 -13.77 6.83 5.28
CA LEU A 297 -13.37 5.43 5.16
C LEU A 297 -14.08 4.53 6.18
N GLU A 298 -14.23 4.97 7.43
CA GLU A 298 -14.78 4.20 8.55
C GLU A 298 -16.12 3.53 8.22
N PRO A 299 -17.15 4.24 7.69
CA PRO A 299 -18.48 3.65 7.51
C PRO A 299 -18.51 2.49 6.49
N LYS A 300 -17.49 2.40 5.65
CA LYS A 300 -17.34 1.39 4.59
C LYS A 300 -16.08 0.55 4.75
N TRP A 301 -15.48 0.57 5.95
CA TRP A 301 -14.21 -0.12 6.21
C TRP A 301 -14.33 -1.62 5.89
N PRO A 302 -13.35 -2.21 5.18
CA PRO A 302 -13.46 -3.57 4.69
C PRO A 302 -13.21 -4.57 5.82
N SER A 303 -13.72 -5.79 5.62
CA SER A 303 -13.49 -6.88 6.57
C SER A 303 -12.07 -7.44 6.55
N ALA A 304 -11.31 -7.25 5.47
CA ALA A 304 -9.92 -7.70 5.28
C ALA A 304 -9.23 -6.89 4.18
N PHE A 305 -7.91 -7.06 4.01
CA PHE A 305 -7.11 -6.47 2.92
C PHE A 305 -7.29 -4.95 2.79
N TRP A 306 -7.23 -4.26 3.92
CA TRP A 306 -7.58 -2.85 4.04
C TRP A 306 -6.74 -1.94 3.12
N ASP A 307 -5.47 -2.25 2.92
CA ASP A 307 -4.54 -1.45 2.12
C ASP A 307 -4.83 -1.59 0.63
N ASP A 308 -5.07 -2.82 0.14
CA ASP A 308 -5.49 -3.07 -1.23
C ASP A 308 -6.90 -2.51 -1.50
N TRP A 309 -7.81 -2.56 -0.52
CA TRP A 309 -9.10 -1.88 -0.60
C TRP A 309 -8.96 -0.37 -0.71
N MET A 310 -8.07 0.25 0.07
CA MET A 310 -7.78 1.68 -0.06
C MET A 310 -7.25 2.04 -1.46
N ARG A 311 -6.47 1.16 -2.10
CA ARG A 311 -5.96 1.40 -3.47
C ARG A 311 -7.05 1.40 -4.56
N GLN A 312 -8.24 0.87 -4.27
CA GLN A 312 -9.36 0.84 -5.21
C GLN A 312 -9.87 2.27 -5.52
N PRO A 313 -10.31 2.52 -6.76
CA PRO A 313 -10.73 3.86 -7.18
C PRO A 313 -11.93 4.41 -6.39
N GLU A 314 -12.81 3.55 -5.86
CA GLU A 314 -13.97 3.92 -5.04
C GLU A 314 -13.58 4.56 -3.69
N GLN A 315 -12.39 4.22 -3.21
CA GLN A 315 -11.78 4.78 -2.00
C GLN A 315 -10.84 5.93 -2.36
N ARG A 316 -9.89 5.68 -3.28
CA ARG A 316 -8.87 6.66 -3.65
C ARG A 316 -9.46 7.93 -4.26
N LYS A 317 -10.52 7.82 -5.07
CA LYS A 317 -11.22 8.95 -5.74
C LYS A 317 -10.26 9.93 -6.42
N ASP A 318 -9.29 9.38 -7.16
CA ASP A 318 -8.26 10.15 -7.87
C ASP A 318 -7.41 11.11 -7.02
N ARG A 319 -7.37 10.89 -5.70
CA ARG A 319 -6.45 11.56 -4.79
C ARG A 319 -5.09 10.88 -4.79
N SER A 320 -4.07 11.65 -4.46
CA SER A 320 -2.67 11.22 -4.42
C SER A 320 -2.11 11.30 -3.01
N CYS A 321 -1.03 10.57 -2.73
CA CYS A 321 -0.22 10.79 -1.55
C CYS A 321 1.07 11.53 -1.89
N ILE A 322 1.69 12.14 -0.89
CA ILE A 322 3.09 12.57 -0.99
C ILE A 322 4.00 11.42 -0.57
N ARG A 323 5.10 11.20 -1.31
CA ARG A 323 6.14 10.21 -1.00
C ARG A 323 7.54 10.81 -1.21
N PRO A 324 8.58 10.32 -0.52
CA PRO A 324 9.94 10.83 -0.70
C PRO A 324 10.72 10.12 -1.81
N GLU A 325 11.85 10.69 -2.24
CA GLU A 325 12.87 9.99 -3.02
C GLU A 325 13.54 8.88 -2.21
N ILE A 326 14.00 9.19 -1.00
CA ILE A 326 14.58 8.22 -0.06
C ILE A 326 13.60 7.98 1.09
N SER A 327 13.27 6.72 1.36
CA SER A 327 12.28 6.36 2.38
C SER A 327 12.68 6.83 3.78
N ARG A 328 11.68 7.28 4.55
CA ARG A 328 11.79 7.65 5.97
C ARG A 328 11.43 6.49 6.91
N THR A 329 11.11 5.34 6.33
CA THR A 329 10.86 4.08 7.01
C THR A 329 11.51 2.92 6.26
N ILE A 330 11.96 1.90 7.00
CA ILE A 330 12.30 0.57 6.47
C ILE A 330 11.57 -0.49 7.28
N THR A 331 11.26 -1.63 6.68
CA THR A 331 10.73 -2.79 7.43
C THR A 331 11.83 -3.78 7.77
N PHE A 332 11.77 -4.33 8.98
CA PHE A 332 12.57 -5.49 9.41
C PHE A 332 11.70 -6.73 9.64
N GLY A 333 10.42 -6.67 9.27
CA GLY A 333 9.39 -7.69 9.52
C GLY A 333 9.41 -8.87 8.55
N ARG A 334 10.48 -9.66 8.53
CA ARG A 334 10.56 -10.85 7.65
C ARG A 334 9.45 -11.87 7.92
N LYS A 335 9.08 -12.06 9.19
CA LYS A 335 7.97 -12.93 9.61
C LYS A 335 6.76 -12.06 9.99
N GLY A 336 5.62 -12.35 9.37
CA GLY A 336 4.35 -11.68 9.58
C GLY A 336 3.21 -12.44 8.90
N VAL A 337 2.01 -11.83 8.85
CA VAL A 337 0.80 -12.47 8.31
C VAL A 337 0.94 -12.92 6.85
N SER A 338 1.74 -12.22 6.06
CA SER A 338 2.01 -12.54 4.65
C SER A 338 3.10 -13.59 4.42
N LEU A 339 3.64 -14.20 5.49
CA LEU A 339 4.73 -15.19 5.43
C LEU A 339 5.98 -14.70 4.66
N GLY A 340 6.20 -13.38 4.60
CA GLY A 340 7.37 -12.78 3.97
C GLY A 340 7.34 -12.74 2.43
N GLN A 341 6.17 -12.96 1.81
CA GLN A 341 6.02 -13.10 0.35
C GLN A 341 6.72 -12.01 -0.48
N PHE A 342 6.72 -10.76 -0.01
CA PHE A 342 7.39 -9.63 -0.69
C PHE A 342 8.64 -9.12 0.03
N PHE A 343 8.91 -9.59 1.25
CA PHE A 343 10.00 -9.06 2.07
C PHE A 343 11.38 -9.36 1.45
N ASP A 344 11.64 -10.64 1.13
CA ASP A 344 12.93 -11.09 0.63
C ASP A 344 13.20 -10.64 -0.82
N GLN A 345 12.14 -10.35 -1.59
CA GLN A 345 12.24 -9.91 -2.98
C GLN A 345 12.32 -8.39 -3.13
N TYR A 346 11.56 -7.63 -2.33
CA TYR A 346 11.39 -6.18 -2.52
C TYR A 346 11.70 -5.37 -1.27
N LEU A 347 10.98 -5.63 -0.17
CA LEU A 347 10.90 -4.66 0.94
C LEU A 347 12.23 -4.51 1.71
N ARG A 348 13.01 -5.59 1.86
CA ARG A 348 14.28 -5.56 2.62
C ARG A 348 15.38 -4.69 2.00
N TYR A 349 15.24 -4.34 0.72
CA TYR A 349 16.24 -3.59 -0.05
C TYR A 349 15.95 -2.10 -0.11
N ILE A 350 14.87 -1.64 0.52
CA ILE A 350 14.53 -0.22 0.57
C ILE A 350 15.54 0.50 1.46
N LYS A 351 16.05 1.62 0.95
CA LYS A 351 17.02 2.47 1.62
C LYS A 351 16.34 3.29 2.70
N LEU A 352 16.84 3.23 3.93
CA LEU A 352 16.48 4.18 4.97
C LEU A 352 17.29 5.46 4.79
N ASN A 353 16.63 6.60 4.83
CA ASN A 353 17.32 7.88 4.92
C ASN A 353 18.09 8.01 6.24
N THR A 354 19.34 8.45 6.16
CA THR A 354 20.20 8.71 7.33
C THR A 354 20.59 10.18 7.47
N GLU A 355 20.26 11.01 6.47
CA GLU A 355 20.60 12.44 6.46
C GLU A 355 19.41 13.28 6.95
N PHE A 356 19.64 14.16 7.93
CA PHE A 356 18.55 15.01 8.43
C PHE A 356 18.23 16.13 7.43
N VAL A 357 17.02 16.13 6.87
CA VAL A 357 16.53 17.19 5.99
C VAL A 357 15.58 18.13 6.76
N PRO A 358 15.90 19.43 6.88
CA PRO A 358 15.04 20.39 7.60
C PRO A 358 13.86 20.86 6.73
N PHE A 359 12.92 19.96 6.45
CA PHE A 359 11.76 20.21 5.57
C PHE A 359 10.90 21.40 5.97
N THR A 360 10.77 21.69 7.27
CA THR A 360 10.00 22.85 7.77
C THR A 360 10.61 24.19 7.37
N LYS A 361 11.88 24.19 6.92
CA LYS A 361 12.59 25.37 6.40
C LYS A 361 12.56 25.47 4.87
N GLN A 362 11.89 24.55 4.18
CA GLN A 362 11.81 24.51 2.73
C GLN A 362 10.45 24.97 2.21
N ASP A 363 10.43 25.52 1.00
CA ASP A 363 9.17 25.76 0.28
C ASP A 363 8.71 24.45 -0.38
N LEU A 364 7.70 23.82 0.23
CA LEU A 364 7.08 22.59 -0.26
C LEU A 364 5.85 22.85 -1.15
N SER A 365 5.58 24.11 -1.51
CA SER A 365 4.39 24.48 -2.29
C SER A 365 4.40 23.89 -3.71
N TYR A 366 5.56 23.45 -4.21
CA TYR A 366 5.67 22.74 -5.48
C TYR A 366 4.90 21.40 -5.50
N LEU A 367 4.50 20.88 -4.34
CA LEU A 367 3.71 19.64 -4.19
C LEU A 367 2.20 19.85 -4.34
N LEU A 368 1.72 21.11 -4.29
CA LEU A 368 0.32 21.44 -4.53
C LEU A 368 -0.05 21.07 -5.97
N LYS A 369 -1.22 20.45 -6.16
CA LYS A 369 -1.56 19.79 -7.42
C LYS A 369 -1.41 20.67 -8.64
N GLU A 370 -1.86 21.93 -8.62
CA GLU A 370 -1.80 22.81 -9.79
C GLU A 370 -0.35 23.02 -10.24
N LYS A 371 0.53 23.37 -9.29
CA LYS A 371 1.97 23.56 -9.53
C LYS A 371 2.66 22.25 -9.93
N TYR A 372 2.31 21.16 -9.26
CA TYR A 372 2.91 19.86 -9.51
C TYR A 372 2.56 19.35 -10.90
N ASP A 373 1.28 19.36 -11.31
CA ASP A 373 0.84 18.88 -12.62
C ASP A 373 1.46 19.67 -13.78
N GLU A 374 1.55 21.00 -13.65
CA GLU A 374 2.16 21.86 -14.66
C GLU A 374 3.64 21.52 -14.86
N ASN A 375 4.41 21.51 -13.77
CA ASN A 375 5.84 21.19 -13.81
C ASN A 375 6.08 19.75 -14.26
N PHE A 376 5.29 18.81 -13.74
CA PHE A 376 5.38 17.39 -14.08
C PHE A 376 5.15 17.15 -15.56
N LYS A 377 4.10 17.73 -16.17
CA LYS A 377 3.84 17.53 -17.60
C LYS A 377 5.01 18.07 -18.44
N LYS A 378 5.50 19.27 -18.10
CA LYS A 378 6.61 19.92 -18.80
C LYS A 378 7.90 19.11 -18.69
N GLU A 379 8.24 18.65 -17.49
CA GLU A 379 9.45 17.87 -17.24
C GLU A 379 9.39 16.51 -17.95
N ILE A 380 8.34 15.73 -17.70
CA ILE A 380 8.26 14.35 -18.20
C ILE A 380 8.15 14.32 -19.73
N TYR A 381 7.22 15.07 -20.32
CA TYR A 381 6.97 14.99 -21.76
C TYR A 381 7.90 15.87 -22.60
N GLY A 382 8.60 16.83 -21.97
CA GLY A 382 9.73 17.54 -22.57
C GLY A 382 11.05 16.76 -22.55
N THR A 383 11.14 15.68 -21.76
CA THR A 383 12.33 14.84 -21.65
C THR A 383 12.55 13.99 -22.90
N HIS A 384 13.82 13.76 -23.27
CA HIS A 384 14.22 12.95 -24.41
C HIS A 384 13.68 11.50 -24.31
N LEU A 385 12.88 11.11 -25.30
CA LEU A 385 12.34 9.77 -25.43
C LEU A 385 13.42 8.83 -25.98
N VAL A 386 13.71 7.76 -25.26
CA VAL A 386 14.69 6.73 -25.63
C VAL A 386 14.04 5.35 -25.62
N ARG A 387 14.65 4.39 -26.32
CA ARG A 387 14.25 2.98 -26.19
C ARG A 387 14.92 2.37 -24.96
N ILE A 388 14.31 1.31 -24.45
CA ILE A 388 14.84 0.61 -23.27
C ILE A 388 16.21 -0.02 -23.54
N GLU A 389 16.44 -0.52 -24.76
CA GLU A 389 17.71 -1.13 -25.16
C GLU A 389 18.85 -0.10 -25.10
N ASP A 390 18.56 1.16 -25.43
CA ASP A 390 19.54 2.23 -25.41
C ASP A 390 19.97 2.55 -23.96
N LEU A 391 19.08 2.42 -22.96
CA LEU A 391 19.43 2.52 -21.54
C LEU A 391 20.30 1.35 -21.06
N GLN A 392 20.02 0.13 -21.53
CA GLN A 392 20.68 -1.09 -21.06
C GLN A 392 22.08 -1.28 -21.64
N GLN A 393 22.31 -0.87 -22.89
CA GLN A 393 23.57 -1.09 -23.61
C GLN A 393 24.75 -0.26 -23.08
N GLY A 394 24.53 0.72 -22.18
CA GLY A 394 25.59 1.43 -21.46
C GLY A 394 26.52 2.29 -22.33
N GLY A 395 26.31 2.33 -23.65
CA GLY A 395 26.95 3.28 -24.55
C GLY A 395 26.36 4.67 -24.36
N SER A 396 27.15 5.71 -24.65
CA SER A 396 26.73 7.12 -24.55
C SER A 396 25.40 7.36 -25.25
N LEU A 397 24.32 7.37 -24.48
CA LEU A 397 23.09 8.03 -24.86
C LEU A 397 23.45 9.47 -25.25
N ARG A 398 22.99 9.92 -26.41
CA ARG A 398 23.21 11.29 -26.86
C ARG A 398 22.31 12.20 -26.02
N GLY A 399 22.86 12.82 -24.99
CA GLY A 399 22.16 13.79 -24.14
C GLY A 399 22.56 13.67 -22.68
N ALA A 400 22.28 14.71 -21.90
CA ALA A 400 22.28 14.60 -20.44
C ALA A 400 20.89 14.15 -19.99
N ALA A 401 20.81 13.27 -18.99
CA ALA A 401 19.54 12.90 -18.35
C ALA A 401 18.80 14.14 -17.82
N PRO A 402 17.47 14.08 -17.61
CA PRO A 402 16.62 12.87 -17.55
C PRO A 402 16.35 12.18 -18.89
N TYR A 403 15.88 10.92 -18.83
CA TYR A 403 15.40 10.15 -19.97
C TYR A 403 13.96 9.68 -19.75
N ARG A 404 13.18 9.54 -20.83
CA ARG A 404 11.83 8.96 -20.81
C ARG A 404 11.79 7.67 -21.61
N VAL A 405 11.21 6.62 -21.03
CA VAL A 405 10.89 5.36 -21.72
C VAL A 405 9.37 5.24 -21.77
N GLN A 406 8.81 5.07 -22.97
CA GLN A 406 7.37 5.01 -23.14
C GLN A 406 6.87 3.56 -23.15
N TYR A 407 5.86 3.26 -22.35
CA TYR A 407 5.06 2.04 -22.46
C TYR A 407 3.66 2.38 -23.01
N SER A 408 2.99 1.43 -23.66
CA SER A 408 1.65 1.66 -24.25
C SER A 408 0.59 0.65 -23.81
N THR A 409 1.01 -0.49 -23.26
CA THR A 409 0.14 -1.58 -22.80
C THR A 409 0.60 -2.11 -21.46
N ARG A 410 -0.29 -2.82 -20.74
CA ARG A 410 0.03 -3.53 -19.49
C ARG A 410 1.27 -4.39 -19.63
N ASP A 411 1.35 -5.18 -20.70
CA ASP A 411 2.43 -6.14 -20.89
C ASP A 411 3.75 -5.43 -21.20
N SER A 412 3.73 -4.35 -22.00
CA SER A 412 4.92 -3.52 -22.22
C SER A 412 5.40 -2.86 -20.93
N PHE A 413 4.48 -2.37 -20.08
CA PHE A 413 4.84 -1.82 -18.77
C PHE A 413 5.53 -2.88 -17.91
N LYS A 414 4.95 -4.08 -17.77
CA LYS A 414 5.52 -5.16 -16.95
C LYS A 414 6.88 -5.64 -17.46
N VAL A 415 7.08 -5.70 -18.78
CA VAL A 415 8.38 -6.05 -19.37
C VAL A 415 9.42 -4.96 -19.08
N PHE A 416 9.09 -3.70 -19.31
CA PHE A 416 10.02 -2.59 -19.10
C PHE A 416 10.35 -2.39 -17.62
N ALA A 417 9.36 -2.49 -16.74
CA ALA A 417 9.53 -2.40 -15.30
C ALA A 417 10.54 -3.44 -14.78
N ARG A 418 10.34 -4.72 -15.13
CA ARG A 418 11.27 -5.81 -14.76
C ARG A 418 12.67 -5.60 -15.30
N ASN A 419 12.79 -5.19 -16.56
CA ASN A 419 14.08 -4.95 -17.22
C ASN A 419 14.87 -3.77 -16.63
N LEU A 420 14.17 -2.81 -16.02
CA LEU A 420 14.75 -1.64 -15.37
C LEU A 420 14.88 -1.80 -13.85
N GLY A 421 14.39 -2.92 -13.29
CA GLY A 421 14.52 -3.26 -11.88
C GLY A 421 13.51 -2.59 -10.96
N VAL A 422 12.47 -1.94 -11.50
CA VAL A 422 11.36 -1.37 -10.73
C VAL A 422 10.25 -2.41 -10.53
N MET A 423 9.40 -2.20 -9.53
CA MET A 423 8.26 -3.08 -9.26
C MET A 423 7.26 -3.06 -10.43
N ASP A 424 6.82 -4.24 -10.85
CA ASP A 424 5.98 -4.46 -12.02
C ASP A 424 4.53 -4.84 -11.68
N ASP A 425 4.19 -4.99 -10.39
CA ASP A 425 2.83 -5.20 -9.94
C ASP A 425 2.00 -3.92 -10.01
N LEU A 426 0.71 -4.08 -10.32
CA LEU A 426 -0.26 -3.00 -10.35
C LEU A 426 -1.40 -3.31 -9.38
N LYS A 427 -1.96 -2.27 -8.78
CA LYS A 427 -3.15 -2.37 -7.92
C LYS A 427 -4.22 -1.46 -8.51
N SER A 428 -5.34 -2.05 -8.95
CA SER A 428 -6.40 -1.34 -9.67
C SER A 428 -5.86 -0.51 -10.85
N GLY A 429 -4.91 -1.08 -11.59
CA GLY A 429 -4.23 -0.43 -12.72
C GLY A 429 -3.14 0.58 -12.37
N VAL A 430 -2.94 0.90 -11.10
CA VAL A 430 -1.94 1.88 -10.65
C VAL A 430 -0.60 1.18 -10.41
N PRO A 431 0.50 1.59 -11.08
CA PRO A 431 1.83 1.06 -10.81
C PRO A 431 2.40 1.66 -9.52
N ARG A 432 3.27 0.89 -8.85
CA ARG A 432 4.01 1.31 -7.64
C ARG A 432 4.74 2.64 -7.87
N THR A 433 4.65 3.57 -6.91
CA THR A 433 5.14 4.97 -7.01
C THR A 433 4.60 5.79 -8.19
N GLY A 434 3.63 5.26 -8.93
CA GLY A 434 3.10 5.91 -10.12
C GLY A 434 2.41 7.22 -9.82
N TYR A 435 2.54 8.21 -10.70
CA TYR A 435 1.69 9.40 -10.75
C TYR A 435 1.29 9.62 -12.20
N ARG A 436 -0.02 9.59 -12.48
CA ARG A 436 -0.55 9.65 -13.85
C ARG A 436 0.09 8.62 -14.79
N GLY A 437 0.29 7.41 -14.26
CA GLY A 437 0.97 6.28 -14.91
C GLY A 437 2.51 6.36 -14.94
N VAL A 438 3.13 7.50 -14.64
CA VAL A 438 4.60 7.62 -14.72
C VAL A 438 5.26 7.08 -13.46
N VAL A 439 6.24 6.19 -13.63
CA VAL A 439 7.13 5.71 -12.57
C VAL A 439 8.47 6.41 -12.71
N ASN A 440 8.91 7.10 -11.66
CA ASN A 440 10.15 7.88 -11.61
C ASN A 440 11.17 7.22 -10.67
N PHE A 441 12.38 6.99 -11.19
CA PHE A 441 13.48 6.32 -10.48
C PHE A 441 14.84 6.70 -11.09
N LEU A 442 15.93 6.37 -10.42
CA LEU A 442 17.26 6.33 -11.03
C LEU A 442 17.52 4.97 -11.69
N TYR A 443 18.22 5.00 -12.82
CA TYR A 443 18.78 3.83 -13.45
C TYR A 443 20.23 4.12 -13.80
N ARG A 444 21.17 3.39 -13.18
CA ARG A 444 22.62 3.57 -13.36
C ARG A 444 23.07 5.04 -13.18
N GLY A 445 22.52 5.70 -12.16
CA GLY A 445 22.83 7.10 -11.83
C GLY A 445 22.13 8.15 -12.69
N GLN A 446 21.28 7.75 -13.64
CA GLN A 446 20.54 8.67 -14.51
C GLN A 446 19.05 8.64 -14.17
N ARG A 447 18.40 9.82 -14.17
CA ARG A 447 16.95 9.94 -13.92
C ARG A 447 16.17 9.36 -15.11
N VAL A 448 15.27 8.41 -14.83
CA VAL A 448 14.43 7.75 -15.83
C VAL A 448 12.95 7.87 -15.45
N PHE A 449 12.14 8.18 -16.46
CA PHE A 449 10.69 8.19 -16.38
C PHE A 449 10.13 7.07 -17.25
N LEU A 450 9.57 6.03 -16.63
CA LEU A 450 8.77 5.03 -17.32
C LEU A 450 7.34 5.56 -17.41
N ALA A 451 6.93 6.03 -18.59
CA ALA A 451 5.73 6.85 -18.77
C ALA A 451 4.77 6.27 -19.82
N PRO A 452 3.44 6.48 -19.69
CA PRO A 452 2.51 6.26 -20.78
C PRO A 452 2.70 7.31 -21.90
N PRO A 453 1.99 7.19 -23.03
CA PRO A 453 1.99 8.24 -24.06
C PRO A 453 1.43 9.56 -23.54
N GLU A 454 1.84 10.67 -24.15
CA GLU A 454 1.25 11.97 -23.84
C GLU A 454 -0.27 11.94 -24.11
N GLY A 455 -1.04 12.58 -23.22
CA GLY A 455 -2.50 12.55 -23.28
C GLY A 455 -3.14 11.41 -22.48
N TRP A 456 -2.37 10.63 -21.71
CA TRP A 456 -2.93 9.70 -20.73
C TRP A 456 -3.88 10.40 -19.75
N THR A 457 -5.06 9.83 -19.52
CA THR A 457 -6.13 10.45 -18.71
C THR A 457 -6.57 9.63 -17.50
N LYS A 458 -6.49 8.30 -17.55
CA LYS A 458 -7.02 7.43 -16.48
C LYS A 458 -6.33 6.08 -16.39
N TYR A 459 -6.38 5.50 -15.19
CA TYR A 459 -5.99 4.12 -14.95
C TYR A 459 -7.03 3.14 -15.50
N ASP A 460 -6.57 1.99 -15.98
CA ASP A 460 -7.40 0.88 -16.40
C ASP A 460 -7.36 -0.21 -15.31
N VAL A 461 -8.48 -0.40 -14.61
CA VAL A 461 -8.57 -1.35 -13.49
C VAL A 461 -8.38 -2.81 -13.91
N SER A 462 -8.49 -3.12 -15.21
CA SER A 462 -8.20 -4.46 -15.73
C SER A 462 -6.70 -4.79 -15.73
N TRP A 463 -5.83 -3.78 -15.56
CA TRP A 463 -4.40 -3.98 -15.42
C TRP A 463 -4.09 -4.49 -14.00
N SER A 464 -4.00 -5.82 -13.91
CA SER A 464 -3.56 -6.60 -12.75
C SER A 464 -2.20 -7.23 -13.01
#